data_AF-A0A7J7XB07-F1
#
_entry.id   AF-A0A7J7XB07-F1
#
_cell.length_a   1.000
_cell.length_b   1.000
_cell.length_c   1.000
_cell.angle_alpha   90.00
_cell.angle_beta   90.00
_cell.angle_gamma   90.00
#
_symmetry.space_group_name_H-M   'P 1'
#
loop_
_entity.id
_entity.type
_entity.pdbx_description
1 polymer ?
#
loop_
_entity_poly.entity_id
_entity_poly.type
_entity_poly.pdbx_seq_one_letter_code
_entity_poly.pdbx_strand_id
1 'polypeptide(L)'
;MEEYERNLGEMVAQLRNSSEPARRKCEVNLQLWLSNKRSLSPWGYSINHDPTRIPADLPEARCLCLGCVNPFTMQEDRSMVSVPVFSQVPVRRRLCPMPPRTGPCRQRAVMETIAVGCTCIF
;
A
#
# COMPACT_ATOMS: atom_id res chain seq x y z
N MET A 1 2.59 19.54 -2.65
CA MET A 1 3.15 18.63 -1.62
C MET A 1 2.22 18.53 -0.43
N GLU A 2 1.79 19.65 0.15
CA GLU A 2 0.81 19.68 1.26
C GLU A 2 -0.54 19.00 0.91
N GLU A 3 -1.07 19.23 -0.28
CA GLU A 3 -2.30 18.56 -0.74
C GLU A 3 -2.13 17.03 -0.86
N TYR A 4 -0.97 16.57 -1.35
CA TYR A 4 -0.66 15.15 -1.41
C TYR A 4 -0.61 14.54 -0.01
N GLU A 5 0.09 15.18 0.93
CA GLU A 5 0.17 14.74 2.33
C GLU A 5 -1.20 14.71 3.00
N ARG A 6 -2.06 15.71 2.72
CA ARG A 6 -3.45 15.75 3.21
C ARG A 6 -4.27 14.58 2.66
N ASN A 7 -4.29 14.40 1.35
CA ASN A 7 -5.04 13.32 0.70
C ASN A 7 -4.57 11.94 1.18
N LEU A 8 -3.26 11.78 1.40
CA LEU A 8 -2.68 10.56 1.94
C LEU A 8 -3.09 10.33 3.40
N GLY A 9 -3.11 11.39 4.22
CA GLY A 9 -3.60 11.33 5.60
C GLY A 9 -5.07 10.92 5.69
N GLU A 10 -5.92 11.45 4.80
CA GLU A 10 -7.33 11.06 4.70
C GLU A 10 -7.48 9.58 4.32
N MET A 11 -6.70 9.10 3.34
CA MET A 11 -6.69 7.69 2.96
C MET A 11 -6.25 6.79 4.12
N VAL A 12 -5.20 7.16 4.85
CA VAL A 12 -4.73 6.41 6.03
C VAL A 12 -5.80 6.37 7.12
N ALA A 13 -6.47 7.49 7.38
CA ALA A 13 -7.54 7.56 8.37
C ALA A 13 -8.72 6.65 7.99
N GLN A 14 -9.12 6.62 6.71
CA GLN A 14 -10.15 5.71 6.22
C GLN A 14 -9.76 4.24 6.40
N LEU A 15 -8.51 3.88 6.08
CA LEU A 15 -8.00 2.52 6.25
C LEU A 15 -7.94 2.08 7.72
N ARG A 16 -7.55 2.98 8.63
CA ARG A 16 -7.55 2.71 10.09
C ARG A 16 -8.96 2.54 10.64
N ASN A 17 -9.93 3.28 10.12
CA ASN A 17 -11.33 3.24 10.55
C ASN A 17 -12.13 2.11 9.91
N SER A 18 -11.63 1.50 8.82
CA SER A 18 -12.32 0.38 8.19
C SER A 18 -12.30 -0.83 9.12
N SER A 19 -13.49 -1.28 9.53
CA SER A 19 -13.70 -2.50 10.31
C SER A 19 -13.64 -3.76 9.45
N GLU A 20 -13.31 -3.64 8.15
CA GLU A 20 -13.03 -4.81 7.35
C GLU A 20 -11.83 -5.52 7.97
N PRO A 21 -11.96 -6.80 8.32
CA PRO A 21 -10.79 -7.56 8.69
C PRO A 21 -9.81 -7.44 7.53
N ALA A 22 -8.51 -7.50 7.80
CA ALA A 22 -7.51 -7.77 6.77
C ALA A 22 -7.75 -9.18 6.19
N ARG A 23 -8.90 -9.38 5.55
CA ARG A 23 -9.39 -10.63 4.99
C ARG A 23 -8.42 -10.93 3.86
N ARG A 24 -7.47 -11.81 4.16
CA ARG A 24 -6.56 -12.44 3.20
C ARG A 24 -7.29 -13.42 2.29
N LYS A 25 -8.58 -13.18 2.02
CA LYS A 25 -9.36 -14.04 1.15
C LYS A 25 -9.20 -13.50 -0.26
N CYS A 26 -8.71 -14.40 -1.12
CA CYS A 26 -8.63 -14.19 -2.55
C CYS A 26 -10.06 -14.20 -3.12
N GLU A 27 -10.74 -13.06 -3.03
CA GLU A 27 -12.12 -12.88 -3.46
C GLU A 27 -12.25 -11.56 -4.21
N VAL A 28 -12.94 -11.59 -5.35
CA VAL A 28 -13.36 -10.39 -6.06
C VAL A 28 -14.80 -10.07 -5.73
N ASN A 29 -15.11 -8.79 -5.60
CA ASN A 29 -16.48 -8.33 -5.42
C ASN A 29 -16.87 -7.42 -6.58
N LEU A 30 -17.66 -7.95 -7.51
CA LEU A 30 -18.11 -7.24 -8.70
C LEU A 30 -19.13 -6.13 -8.42
N GLN A 31 -19.77 -6.13 -7.24
CA GLN A 31 -20.74 -5.11 -6.83
C GLN A 31 -20.07 -3.87 -6.22
N LEU A 32 -18.79 -3.98 -5.81
CA LEU A 32 -18.03 -2.87 -5.25
C LEU A 32 -17.27 -2.15 -6.35
N TRP A 33 -17.33 -0.82 -6.40
CA TRP A 33 -16.59 -0.01 -7.39
C TRP A 33 -15.10 0.19 -7.06
N LEU A 34 -14.62 -0.43 -5.98
CA LEU A 34 -13.26 -0.32 -5.49
C LEU A 34 -12.31 -1.16 -6.35
N SER A 35 -11.38 -0.50 -7.05
CA SER A 35 -10.43 -1.15 -7.97
C SER A 35 -9.67 -2.32 -7.34
N ASN A 36 -9.29 -2.20 -6.07
CA ASN A 36 -8.55 -3.23 -5.33
C ASN A 36 -9.35 -4.51 -5.05
N LYS A 37 -10.69 -4.44 -5.13
CA LYS A 37 -11.61 -5.58 -4.95
C LYS A 37 -12.21 -6.11 -6.25
N ARG A 38 -12.10 -5.36 -7.35
CA ARG A 38 -12.56 -5.78 -8.69
C ARG A 38 -11.46 -6.34 -9.59
N SER A 39 -10.20 -6.09 -9.24
CA SER A 39 -9.05 -6.62 -9.99
C SER A 39 -9.03 -8.14 -9.97
N LEU A 40 -8.56 -8.77 -11.06
CA LEU A 40 -8.26 -10.21 -11.08
C LEU A 40 -7.14 -10.55 -10.10
N SER A 41 -6.27 -9.59 -9.78
CA SER A 41 -5.25 -9.70 -8.74
C SER A 41 -5.62 -8.76 -7.58
N PRO A 42 -6.63 -9.09 -6.75
CA PRO A 42 -7.12 -8.19 -5.71
C PRO A 42 -6.05 -7.92 -4.64
N TRP A 43 -6.11 -6.74 -4.03
CA TRP A 43 -5.17 -6.33 -2.97
C TRP A 43 -5.86 -5.66 -1.79
N GLY A 44 -5.28 -5.84 -0.61
CA GLY A 44 -5.57 -5.03 0.58
C GLY A 44 -4.50 -3.96 0.76
N TYR A 45 -4.77 -2.95 1.58
CA TYR A 45 -3.76 -2.01 2.03
C TYR A 45 -3.32 -2.34 3.45
N SER A 46 -2.01 -2.22 3.70
CA SER A 46 -1.40 -2.27 5.02
C SER A 46 -0.71 -0.94 5.28
N ILE A 47 -0.73 -0.46 6.53
CA ILE A 47 -0.04 0.78 6.87
C ILE A 47 1.44 0.48 7.11
N ASN A 48 2.29 1.01 6.24
CA ASN A 48 3.73 1.06 6.39
C ASN A 48 4.07 2.27 7.29
N HIS A 49 4.36 2.01 8.56
CA HIS A 49 4.66 3.04 9.56
C HIS A 49 6.18 3.21 9.74
N ASP A 50 6.69 4.42 9.50
CA ASP A 50 8.07 4.80 9.79
C ASP A 50 8.10 6.15 10.54
N PRO A 51 8.45 6.19 11.83
CA PRO A 51 8.46 7.42 12.64
C PRO A 51 9.55 8.41 12.22
N THR A 52 10.54 7.97 11.43
CA THR A 52 11.62 8.82 10.90
C THR A 52 11.26 9.48 9.58
N ARG A 53 10.08 9.19 9.01
CA ARG A 53 9.59 9.68 7.72
C ARG A 53 8.44 10.66 7.89
N ILE A 54 8.29 11.57 6.94
CA ILE A 54 7.10 12.42 6.77
C ILE A 54 6.59 12.23 5.34
N PRO A 55 5.33 11.81 5.15
CA PRO A 55 4.41 11.34 6.19
C PRO A 55 4.88 9.99 6.80
N ALA A 56 4.57 9.79 8.09
CA ALA A 56 5.02 8.61 8.83
C ALA A 56 4.31 7.33 8.34
N ASP A 57 3.02 7.46 8.01
CA ASP A 57 2.19 6.37 7.52
C ASP A 57 2.04 6.44 6.01
N LEU A 58 2.38 5.35 5.32
CA LEU A 58 2.08 5.15 3.91
C LEU A 58 1.16 3.93 3.74
N PRO A 59 0.08 4.02 2.94
CA PRO A 59 -0.70 2.86 2.56
C PRO A 59 0.04 2.04 1.51
N GLU A 60 0.35 0.79 1.83
CA GLU A 60 1.09 -0.12 0.96
C GLU A 60 0.22 -1.33 0.59
N ALA A 61 0.10 -1.59 -0.71
CA ALA A 61 -0.71 -2.68 -1.25
C ALA A 61 -0.09 -4.05 -0.94
N ARG A 62 -0.94 -5.02 -0.63
CA ARG A 62 -0.59 -6.44 -0.46
C ARG A 62 -1.56 -7.30 -1.25
N CYS A 63 -1.03 -8.11 -2.16
CA CYS A 63 -1.84 -9.02 -2.94
C CYS A 63 -2.53 -10.03 -2.03
N LEU A 64 -3.83 -10.26 -2.26
CA LEU A 64 -4.62 -11.20 -1.48
C LEU A 64 -4.54 -12.63 -2.01
N CYS A 65 -4.10 -12.78 -3.27
CA CYS A 65 -3.94 -14.05 -3.98
C CYS A 65 -2.46 -14.29 -4.29
N LEU A 66 -2.08 -15.56 -4.41
CA LEU A 66 -0.82 -15.97 -5.03
C LEU A 66 -1.01 -16.07 -6.55
N GLY A 67 -2.12 -16.67 -6.96
CA GLY A 67 -2.58 -16.72 -8.34
C GLY A 67 -3.41 -15.50 -8.73
N CYS A 68 -4.18 -15.59 -9.80
CA CYS A 68 -5.16 -14.58 -10.18
C CYS A 68 -6.57 -15.15 -10.13
N VAL A 69 -7.57 -14.32 -9.86
CA VAL A 69 -8.97 -14.74 -9.88
C VAL A 69 -9.41 -14.88 -11.33
N ASN A 70 -9.91 -16.06 -11.68
CA ASN A 70 -10.53 -16.32 -12.97
C ASN A 70 -11.92 -15.67 -13.02
N PRO A 71 -12.23 -14.82 -14.03
CA PRO A 71 -13.48 -14.06 -14.07
C PRO A 71 -14.72 -14.93 -14.35
N PHE A 72 -14.54 -16.16 -14.84
CA PHE A 72 -15.65 -17.07 -15.14
C PHE A 72 -15.98 -17.99 -13.97
N THR A 73 -14.97 -18.46 -13.25
CA THR A 73 -15.15 -19.39 -12.11
C THR A 73 -15.18 -18.69 -10.76
N MET A 74 -14.71 -17.44 -10.68
CA MET A 74 -14.49 -16.69 -9.43
C MET A 74 -13.55 -17.40 -8.45
N GLN A 75 -12.65 -18.25 -8.97
CA GLN A 75 -11.67 -19.00 -8.18
C GLN A 75 -10.24 -18.55 -8.51
N GLU A 76 -9.33 -18.76 -7.57
CA GLU A 76 -7.90 -18.53 -7.78
C GLU A 76 -7.36 -19.55 -8.82
N ASP A 77 -6.87 -19.03 -9.94
CA ASP A 77 -6.09 -19.73 -10.95
C ASP A 77 -4.60 -19.49 -10.70
N ARG A 78 -3.86 -20.57 -10.46
CA ARG A 78 -2.42 -20.56 -10.15
C ARG A 78 -1.52 -20.77 -11.36
N SER A 79 -2.10 -20.81 -12.58
CA SER A 79 -1.32 -20.75 -13.83
C SER A 79 -0.79 -19.34 -14.11
N MET A 80 -1.33 -18.34 -13.42
CA MET A 80 -0.89 -16.94 -13.43
C MET A 80 -0.50 -16.54 -12.01
N VAL A 81 0.21 -15.42 -11.87
CA VAL A 81 0.72 -14.93 -10.58
C VAL A 81 0.27 -13.49 -10.34
N SER A 82 -0.23 -13.23 -9.13
CA SER A 82 -0.47 -11.87 -8.64
C SER A 82 0.83 -11.28 -8.10
N VAL A 83 1.31 -10.20 -8.71
CA VAL A 83 2.52 -9.50 -8.28
C VAL A 83 2.23 -8.05 -7.90
N PRO A 84 2.90 -7.51 -6.86
CA PRO A 84 2.75 -6.11 -6.48
C PRO A 84 3.31 -5.18 -7.55
N VAL A 85 2.60 -4.08 -7.79
CA VAL A 85 3.01 -2.98 -8.67
C VAL A 85 3.59 -1.87 -7.79
N PHE A 86 4.80 -1.44 -8.10
CA PHE A 86 5.53 -0.45 -7.33
C PHE A 86 5.52 0.94 -7.97
N SER A 87 5.51 1.98 -7.15
CA SER A 87 5.68 3.37 -7.58
C SER A 87 6.59 4.14 -6.62
N GLN A 88 7.18 5.22 -7.11
CA GLN A 88 8.01 6.11 -6.30
C GLN A 88 7.15 7.23 -5.69
N VAL A 89 7.24 7.40 -4.38
CA VAL A 89 6.56 8.47 -3.63
C VAL A 89 7.58 9.39 -2.96
N PRO A 90 7.38 10.73 -3.03
CA PRO A 90 8.26 11.67 -2.38
C PRO A 90 8.00 11.70 -0.87
N VAL A 91 9.05 11.51 -0.08
CA VAL A 91 8.97 11.55 1.39
C VAL A 91 10.12 12.36 1.97
N ARG A 92 9.93 12.89 3.18
CA ARG A 92 10.99 13.62 3.90
C ARG A 92 11.48 12.78 5.07
N ARG A 93 12.73 12.34 5.02
CA ARG A 93 13.37 11.60 6.12
C ARG A 93 14.03 12.56 7.11
N ARG A 94 13.78 12.33 8.40
CA ARG A 94 14.43 12.99 9.53
C ARG A 94 15.73 12.26 9.83
N LEU A 95 16.84 12.92 9.55
CA LEU A 95 18.19 12.45 9.86
C LEU A 95 18.62 13.12 11.17
N CYS A 96 18.30 12.48 12.29
CA CYS A 96 18.73 12.90 13.62
C CYS A 96 20.05 12.19 13.98
N PRO A 97 21.02 12.89 14.59
CA PRO A 97 22.21 12.24 15.14
C PRO A 97 21.81 11.20 16.18
N MET A 98 22.40 10.01 16.12
CA MET A 98 22.19 9.00 17.18
C MET A 98 22.99 9.39 18.43
N PRO A 99 22.46 9.11 19.64
CA PRO A 99 23.21 9.29 20.89
C PRO A 99 24.58 8.57 20.81
N PRO A 100 25.68 9.17 21.32
CA PRO A 100 25.76 10.39 22.12
C PRO A 100 25.95 11.69 21.30
N ARG A 101 25.87 11.64 19.97
CA ARG A 101 26.07 12.83 19.13
C ARG A 101 24.87 13.77 19.30
N THR A 102 25.13 15.01 19.70
CA THR A 102 24.13 16.08 19.75
C THR A 102 24.25 16.95 18.51
N GLY A 103 23.11 17.32 17.91
CA GLY A 103 23.07 18.16 16.71
C GLY A 103 21.65 18.26 16.14
N PRO A 104 21.38 19.26 15.30
CA PRO A 104 20.05 19.46 14.74
C PRO A 104 19.67 18.31 13.80
N CYS A 105 18.43 17.83 13.91
CA CYS A 105 17.88 16.90 12.93
C CYS A 105 17.76 17.60 11.58
N ARG A 106 18.31 17.00 10.52
CA ARG A 106 18.16 17.49 9.16
C ARG A 106 17.04 16.74 8.47
N GLN A 107 16.34 17.39 7.55
CA GLN A 107 15.37 16.73 6.68
C GLN A 107 15.94 16.60 5.27
N ARG A 108 15.73 15.44 4.66
CA ARG A 108 16.09 15.19 3.27
C ARG A 108 14.89 14.63 2.52
N ALA A 109 14.57 15.22 1.38
CA ALA A 109 13.60 14.66 0.44
C ALA A 109 14.23 13.46 -0.27
N VAL A 110 13.53 12.33 -0.26
CA VAL A 110 13.95 11.07 -0.86
C VAL A 110 12.74 10.45 -1.56
N MET A 111 12.95 9.73 -2.65
CA MET A 111 11.92 8.90 -3.26
C MET A 111 11.93 7.52 -2.60
N GLU A 112 10.80 7.11 -2.03
CA GLU A 112 10.62 5.76 -1.52
C GLU A 112 9.75 4.94 -2.47
N THR A 113 10.08 3.66 -2.60
CA THR A 113 9.32 2.73 -3.44
C THR A 113 8.28 2.03 -2.57
N ILE A 114 7.00 2.14 -2.93
CA ILE A 114 5.90 1.48 -2.25
C ILE A 114 5.06 0.68 -3.23
N ALA A 115 4.45 -0.42 -2.77
CA ALA A 115 3.44 -1.12 -3.55
C ALA A 115 2.13 -0.32 -3.58
N VAL A 116 1.61 -0.02 -4.76
CA VAL A 116 0.37 0.76 -4.97
C VAL A 116 -0.82 -0.09 -5.40
N GLY A 117 -0.56 -1.31 -5.86
CA GLY A 117 -1.59 -2.28 -6.22
C GLY A 117 -0.98 -3.63 -6.56
N CYS A 118 -1.78 -4.51 -7.16
CA CYS A 118 -1.31 -5.77 -7.70
C CYS A 118 -1.81 -5.95 -9.13
N THR A 119 -0.99 -6.62 -9.96
CA THR A 119 -1.32 -6.98 -11.33
C THR A 119 -1.20 -8.49 -11.52
N CYS A 120 -1.92 -9.02 -12.50
CA CYS A 120 -1.87 -10.43 -12.88
C CYS A 120 -0.90 -10.60 -14.06
N ILE A 121 0.03 -11.53 -13.95
CA ILE A 121 0.99 -11.87 -15.01
C ILE A 121 1.02 -13.38 -15.25
N PHE A 122 1.42 -13.79 -16.46
CA PHE A 122 1.68 -15.18 -16.82
C PHE A 122 3.07 -15.62 -16.33
#